data_AF-A0A9D7YQS8-F1
#
_entry.id   AF-A0A9D7YQS8-F1
#
_cell.length_a   1.000
_cell.length_b   1.000
_cell.length_c   1.000
_cell.angle_alpha   90.00
_cell.angle_beta   90.00
_cell.angle_gamma   90.00
#
_symmetry.space_group_name_H-M   'P 1'
#
loop_
_entity.id
_entity.type
_entity.pdbx_description
1 polymer ?
#
loop_
_entity_poly.entity_id
_entity_poly.type
_entity_poly.pdbx_seq_one_letter_code
_entity_poly.pdbx_strand_id
1 'polypeptide(L)'
;MSERPDERHNTSSERAPAQRYGAALAGEIETRWQSEWEARAAFRAPQPGEPGFDASRPKHYVLDMFPYPSGSGLHVGHPEGYTATDIIPRAKRMPGFNVLHPKGWEAFGLPAGRLAKGAPADLVLFDADYAWKIDRDDLWSKTKNSPFDERPVQGRVLATIVGGRTIYRDDSFTAAATFA
;
A
#
# COMPACT_ATOMS: atom_id res chain seq x y z
N MET A 1 44.62 -0.08 -20.97
CA MET A 1 44.73 0.14 -19.51
C MET A 1 44.47 1.61 -19.25
N SER A 2 43.26 1.95 -18.82
CA SER A 2 42.86 3.33 -18.48
C SER A 2 42.08 3.24 -17.18
N GLU A 3 42.72 3.64 -16.08
CA GLU A 3 42.09 3.76 -14.78
C GLU A 3 41.00 4.86 -14.83
N ARG A 4 39.84 4.58 -14.26
CA ARG A 4 38.81 5.58 -13.98
C ARG A 4 38.95 5.98 -12.51
N PRO A 5 39.03 7.28 -12.16
CA PRO A 5 38.90 7.73 -10.79
C PRO A 5 37.44 8.15 -10.53
N ASP A 6 36.65 7.30 -9.90
CA ASP A 6 35.54 7.75 -9.03
C ASP A 6 35.20 6.67 -7.99
N GLU A 7 36.18 6.36 -7.14
CA GLU A 7 35.87 5.85 -5.80
C GLU A 7 35.80 7.05 -4.85
N ARG A 8 34.69 7.80 -4.91
CA ARG A 8 34.23 8.50 -3.71
C ARG A 8 33.61 7.50 -2.76
N HIS A 9 34.48 6.69 -2.16
CA HIS A 9 34.20 6.06 -0.89
C HIS A 9 33.94 7.17 0.12
N ASN A 10 32.66 7.37 0.43
CA ASN A 10 32.23 8.13 1.58
C ASN A 10 32.60 7.34 2.85
N THR A 11 33.87 7.38 3.23
CA THR A 11 34.41 6.85 4.49
C THR A 11 34.40 7.94 5.56
N SER A 12 33.26 8.59 5.77
CA SER A 12 33.01 9.25 7.05
C SER A 12 32.17 8.29 7.90
N SER A 13 32.82 7.48 8.73
CA SER A 13 32.18 6.82 9.87
C SER A 13 31.87 7.88 10.95
N GLU A 14 31.09 8.90 10.60
CA GLU A 14 30.52 9.79 11.60
C GLU A 14 29.53 8.95 12.41
N ARG A 15 29.92 8.66 13.65
CA ARG A 15 29.07 8.03 14.64
C ARG A 15 27.78 8.85 14.69
N ALA A 16 26.67 8.24 14.26
CA ALA A 16 25.37 8.91 14.25
C ALA A 16 25.14 9.57 15.63
N PRO A 17 24.62 10.81 15.68
CA PRO A 17 24.50 11.54 16.93
C PRO A 17 23.72 10.70 17.95
N ALA A 18 24.15 10.72 19.22
CA ALA A 18 23.61 9.86 20.27
C ALA A 18 22.08 9.96 20.47
N GLN A 19 21.48 11.06 20.00
CA GLN A 19 20.04 11.34 20.05
C GLN A 19 19.33 11.18 18.69
N ARG A 20 19.96 10.53 17.70
CA ARG A 20 19.35 10.33 16.39
C ARG A 20 18.18 9.34 16.51
N TYR A 21 17.00 9.76 16.06
CA TYR A 21 15.90 8.84 15.84
C TYR A 21 16.21 7.94 14.64
N GLY A 22 16.66 6.72 14.94
CA GLY A 22 16.93 5.65 13.96
C GLY A 22 16.04 4.44 14.21
N ALA A 23 16.11 3.44 13.31
CA ALA A 23 15.25 2.27 13.35
C ALA A 23 15.29 1.51 14.69
N ALA A 24 16.46 1.41 15.33
CA ALA A 24 16.59 0.77 16.65
C ALA A 24 15.81 1.53 17.74
N LEU A 25 16.03 2.85 17.84
CA LEU A 25 15.32 3.69 18.81
C LEU A 25 13.81 3.76 18.53
N ALA A 26 13.42 3.77 17.25
CA ALA A 26 12.02 3.68 16.84
C ALA A 26 11.39 2.36 17.36
N GLY A 27 12.05 1.23 17.11
CA GLY A 27 11.59 -0.08 17.57
C GLY A 27 11.48 -0.18 19.10
N GLU A 28 12.43 0.38 19.85
CA GLU A 28 12.36 0.44 21.31
C GLU A 28 11.14 1.24 21.80
N ILE A 29 10.94 2.45 21.24
CA ILE A 29 9.83 3.33 21.61
C ILE A 29 8.48 2.68 21.25
N GLU A 30 8.36 2.14 20.04
CA GLU A 30 7.15 1.51 19.52
C GLU A 30 6.78 0.28 20.35
N THR A 31 7.74 -0.61 20.62
CA THR A 31 7.53 -1.82 21.42
C THR A 31 7.05 -1.44 22.82
N ARG A 32 7.71 -0.45 23.46
CA ARG A 32 7.31 0.02 24.80
C ARG A 32 5.86 0.50 24.81
N TRP A 33 5.47 1.33 23.85
CA TRP A 33 4.11 1.87 23.81
C TRP A 33 3.05 0.82 23.44
N GLN A 34 3.37 -0.11 22.54
CA GLN A 34 2.48 -1.23 22.22
C GLN A 34 2.20 -2.08 23.47
N SER A 35 3.23 -2.42 24.25
CA SER A 35 3.08 -3.14 25.51
C SER A 35 2.25 -2.37 26.54
N GLU A 36 2.48 -1.06 26.70
CA GLU A 36 1.68 -0.21 27.60
C GLU A 36 0.22 -0.12 27.17
N TRP A 37 -0.06 0.00 25.86
CA TRP A 37 -1.42 0.04 25.35
C TRP A 37 -2.16 -1.28 25.58
N GLU A 38 -1.49 -2.41 25.40
CA GLU A 38 -2.05 -3.74 25.65
C GLU A 38 -2.33 -3.96 27.14
N ALA A 39 -1.34 -3.68 28.01
CA ALA A 39 -1.48 -3.83 29.45
C ALA A 39 -2.64 -2.99 30.03
N ARG A 40 -2.89 -1.82 29.45
CA ARG A 40 -3.97 -0.91 29.88
C ARG A 40 -5.28 -1.14 29.14
N ALA A 41 -5.33 -2.05 28.17
CA ALA A 41 -6.41 -2.19 27.21
C ALA A 41 -6.84 -0.83 26.62
N ALA A 42 -5.87 0.04 26.30
CA ALA A 42 -6.07 1.47 25.99
C ALA A 42 -7.05 1.72 24.83
N PHE A 43 -7.20 0.72 23.94
CA PHE A 43 -8.11 0.78 22.80
C PHE A 43 -9.45 0.07 23.00
N ARG A 44 -9.70 -0.56 24.15
CA ARG A 44 -10.98 -1.19 24.48
C ARG A 44 -12.10 -0.14 24.48
N ALA A 45 -13.15 -0.41 23.71
CA ALA A 45 -14.38 0.39 23.72
C ALA A 45 -15.40 -0.29 24.65
N PRO A 46 -15.76 0.32 25.79
CA PRO A 46 -16.74 -0.28 26.70
C PRO A 46 -18.12 -0.31 26.05
N GLN A 47 -18.87 -1.38 26.29
CA GLN A 47 -20.24 -1.55 25.79
C GLN A 47 -21.26 -0.88 26.73
N PRO A 48 -22.49 -0.59 26.25
CA PRO A 48 -23.58 -0.17 27.13
C PRO A 48 -23.77 -1.11 28.32
N GLY A 49 -23.73 -0.57 29.54
CA GLY A 49 -23.83 -1.33 30.79
C GLY A 49 -22.49 -1.80 31.37
N GLU A 50 -21.37 -1.63 30.65
CA GLU A 50 -20.05 -1.92 31.19
C GLU A 50 -19.47 -0.73 32.00
N PRO A 51 -18.62 -1.01 33.00
CA PRO A 51 -17.84 0.03 33.67
C PRO A 51 -17.05 0.88 32.68
N GLY A 52 -17.16 2.20 32.82
CA GLY A 52 -16.48 3.17 31.95
C GLY A 52 -17.27 3.59 30.70
N PHE A 53 -18.47 3.02 30.46
CA PHE A 53 -19.38 3.52 29.44
C PHE A 53 -20.24 4.68 29.96
N ASP A 54 -20.24 5.80 29.23
CA ASP A 54 -21.09 6.95 29.49
C ASP A 54 -21.96 7.22 28.26
N ALA A 55 -23.27 7.03 28.41
CA ALA A 55 -24.24 7.17 27.32
C ALA A 55 -24.44 8.63 26.85
N SER A 56 -24.03 9.62 27.65
CA SER A 56 -24.13 11.04 27.28
C SER A 56 -23.07 11.46 26.25
N ARG A 57 -21.98 10.70 26.15
CA ARG A 57 -20.90 10.97 25.20
C ARG A 57 -21.32 10.65 23.77
N PRO A 58 -20.98 11.51 22.79
CA PRO A 58 -21.33 11.27 21.38
C PRO A 58 -20.65 10.01 20.84
N LYS A 59 -21.37 9.25 20.01
CA LYS A 59 -20.89 7.99 19.42
C LYS A 59 -20.14 8.25 18.12
N HIS A 60 -19.10 7.46 17.86
CA HIS A 60 -18.39 7.45 16.58
C HIS A 60 -18.00 6.01 16.22
N TYR A 61 -18.37 5.58 15.02
CA TYR A 61 -18.04 4.26 14.49
C TYR A 61 -17.18 4.44 13.24
N VAL A 62 -16.00 3.85 13.25
CA VAL A 62 -15.07 3.87 12.11
C VAL A 62 -14.90 2.42 11.67
N LEU A 63 -15.16 2.12 10.41
CA LEU A 63 -15.03 0.78 9.85
C LEU A 63 -14.10 0.84 8.64
N ASP A 64 -13.08 0.00 8.68
CA ASP A 64 -12.21 -0.25 7.54
C ASP A 64 -12.77 -1.35 6.65
N MET A 65 -12.44 -1.28 5.36
CA MET A 65 -12.47 -2.47 4.54
C MET A 65 -11.48 -3.48 5.13
N PHE A 66 -11.95 -4.67 5.48
CA PHE A 66 -11.08 -5.69 6.04
C PHE A 66 -10.20 -6.28 4.93
N PRO A 67 -8.92 -6.53 5.21
CA PRO A 67 -8.04 -7.14 4.21
C PRO A 67 -8.45 -8.60 3.98
N TYR A 68 -8.27 -9.04 2.73
CA TYR A 68 -8.34 -10.46 2.39
C TYR A 68 -7.12 -11.19 2.99
N PRO A 69 -7.30 -12.32 3.68
CA PRO A 69 -6.20 -13.08 4.28
C PRO A 69 -5.38 -13.88 3.25
N SER A 70 -5.68 -13.76 1.95
CA SER A 70 -5.13 -14.57 0.86
C SER A 70 -3.76 -14.10 0.33
N GLY A 71 -3.31 -12.88 0.67
CA GLY A 71 -2.00 -12.35 0.29
C GLY A 71 -0.89 -12.69 1.31
N SER A 72 0.38 -12.69 0.87
CA SER A 72 1.54 -12.80 1.77
C SER A 72 1.72 -11.50 2.57
N GLY A 73 0.88 -11.33 3.60
CA GLY A 73 0.85 -10.13 4.42
C GLY A 73 0.23 -8.90 3.72
N LEU A 74 0.35 -7.75 4.38
CA LEU A 74 -0.16 -6.48 3.90
C LEU A 74 0.91 -5.75 3.07
N HIS A 75 0.63 -5.42 1.81
CA HIS A 75 1.50 -4.54 1.01
C HIS A 75 1.40 -3.07 1.47
N VAL A 76 2.35 -2.22 1.04
CA VAL A 76 2.50 -0.80 1.46
C VAL A 76 1.27 0.09 1.24
N GLY A 77 0.31 -0.32 0.40
CA GLY A 77 -0.95 0.40 0.21
C GLY A 77 -1.96 0.18 1.34
N HIS A 78 -1.84 -0.92 2.10
CA HIS A 78 -2.70 -1.15 3.27
C HIS A 78 -2.38 -0.20 4.43
N PRO A 79 -1.09 0.01 4.83
CA PRO A 79 -0.74 1.06 5.78
C PRO A 79 -1.29 2.43 5.41
N GLU A 80 -1.24 2.83 4.14
CA GLU A 80 -1.78 4.12 3.70
C GLU A 80 -3.27 4.29 4.07
N GLY A 81 -4.09 3.29 3.72
CA GLY A 81 -5.51 3.28 4.08
C GLY A 81 -5.74 3.22 5.59
N TYR A 82 -5.04 2.33 6.30
CA TYR A 82 -5.26 2.12 7.73
C TYR A 82 -4.73 3.23 8.63
N THR A 83 -3.68 3.95 8.21
CA THR A 83 -3.19 5.11 8.94
C THR A 83 -4.21 6.23 8.89
N ALA A 84 -4.80 6.51 7.71
CA ALA A 84 -5.82 7.54 7.58
C ALA A 84 -7.03 7.25 8.50
N THR A 85 -7.47 5.99 8.54
CA THR A 85 -8.61 5.59 9.36
C THR A 85 -8.29 5.35 10.84
N ASP A 86 -7.03 5.21 11.25
CA ASP A 86 -6.60 5.20 12.65
C ASP A 86 -6.49 6.61 13.25
N ILE A 87 -6.20 7.63 12.44
CA ILE A 87 -6.14 9.04 12.89
C ILE A 87 -7.51 9.52 13.39
N ILE A 88 -8.58 9.24 12.65
CA ILE A 88 -9.95 9.67 12.97
C ILE A 88 -10.42 9.21 14.37
N PRO A 89 -10.38 7.91 14.73
CA PRO A 89 -10.84 7.44 16.03
C PRO A 89 -9.98 7.99 17.17
N ARG A 90 -8.67 8.18 16.97
CA ARG A 90 -7.81 8.85 17.97
C ARG A 90 -8.23 10.30 18.18
N ALA A 91 -8.42 11.05 17.10
CA ALA A 91 -8.87 12.44 17.15
C ALA A 91 -10.25 12.58 17.80
N LYS A 92 -11.15 11.59 17.65
CA LYS A 92 -12.47 11.58 18.29
C LYS A 92 -12.44 11.14 19.76
N ARG A 93 -11.50 10.27 20.15
CA ARG A 93 -11.33 9.87 21.56
C ARG A 93 -10.88 11.04 22.44
N MET A 94 -10.00 11.91 21.94
CA MET A 94 -9.46 13.07 22.68
C MET A 94 -10.54 14.04 23.22
N PRO A 95 -11.57 14.44 22.45
CA PRO A 95 -12.70 15.24 22.96
C PRO A 95 -13.77 14.42 23.67
N GLY A 96 -13.51 13.14 23.99
CA GLY A 96 -14.42 12.33 24.80
C GLY A 96 -15.56 11.68 24.01
N PHE A 97 -15.37 11.23 22.76
CA PHE A 97 -16.40 10.42 22.09
C PHE A 97 -16.36 8.97 22.60
N ASN A 98 -17.49 8.27 22.47
CA ASN A 98 -17.55 6.80 22.52
C ASN A 98 -17.17 6.26 21.14
N VAL A 99 -15.93 5.80 21.00
CA VAL A 99 -15.38 5.41 19.69
C VAL A 99 -15.22 3.90 19.59
N LEU A 100 -15.84 3.31 18.56
CA LEU A 100 -15.65 1.92 18.16
C LEU A 100 -14.96 1.86 16.79
N HIS A 101 -13.78 1.24 16.75
CA HIS A 101 -12.99 1.02 15.54
C HIS A 101 -12.55 -0.45 15.50
N PRO A 102 -13.38 -1.36 14.97
CA PRO A 102 -13.04 -2.76 14.89
C PRO A 102 -12.07 -2.99 13.73
N LYS A 103 -11.16 -3.95 13.95
CA LYS A 103 -10.32 -4.53 12.90
C LYS A 103 -10.67 -6.01 12.77
N GLY A 104 -10.63 -6.52 11.55
CA GLY A 104 -11.00 -7.89 11.24
C GLY A 104 -10.37 -8.35 9.92
N TRP A 105 -10.76 -9.53 9.48
CA TRP A 105 -10.34 -10.14 8.22
C TRP A 105 -11.56 -10.49 7.38
N GLU A 106 -11.53 -10.19 6.09
CA GLU A 106 -12.55 -10.64 5.15
C GLU A 106 -12.21 -12.08 4.71
N ALA A 107 -12.60 -13.05 5.53
CA ALA A 107 -12.28 -14.47 5.34
C ALA A 107 -13.38 -15.26 4.61
N PHE A 108 -14.49 -14.63 4.24
CA PHE A 108 -15.50 -15.30 3.43
C PHE A 108 -14.89 -15.56 2.05
N GLY A 109 -14.74 -16.84 1.72
CA GLY A 109 -14.06 -17.35 0.52
C GLY A 109 -14.81 -17.01 -0.76
N LEU A 110 -14.93 -15.72 -1.05
CA LEU A 110 -15.29 -15.23 -2.36
C LEU A 110 -14.32 -15.90 -3.35
N PRO A 111 -14.80 -16.37 -4.51
CA PRO A 111 -13.96 -16.95 -5.57
C PRO A 111 -13.00 -15.93 -6.21
N ALA A 112 -12.66 -14.86 -5.49
CA ALA A 112 -11.65 -13.89 -5.86
C ALA A 112 -10.26 -14.52 -5.62
N GLY A 113 -9.64 -15.00 -6.70
CA GLY A 113 -8.18 -15.09 -6.74
C GLY A 113 -7.55 -16.43 -7.15
N ARG A 114 -8.32 -17.45 -7.57
CA ARG A 114 -7.71 -18.61 -8.25
C ARG A 114 -8.07 -18.64 -9.72
N LEU A 115 -7.07 -18.40 -10.57
CA LEU A 115 -7.12 -18.81 -11.97
C LEU A 115 -7.28 -20.33 -12.00
N ALA A 116 -8.49 -20.79 -12.30
CA ALA A 116 -8.78 -22.19 -12.56
C ALA A 116 -8.93 -22.40 -14.08
N LYS A 117 -8.64 -23.61 -14.55
CA LYS A 117 -8.90 -23.97 -15.95
C LYS A 117 -10.39 -23.73 -16.27
N GLY A 118 -10.66 -22.86 -17.24
CA GLY A 118 -12.02 -22.47 -17.65
C GLY A 118 -12.60 -21.24 -16.94
N ALA A 119 -11.90 -20.66 -15.95
CA ALA A 119 -12.29 -19.38 -15.36
C ALA A 119 -12.02 -18.21 -16.35
N PRO A 120 -12.84 -17.14 -16.33
CA PRO A 120 -12.49 -15.90 -17.00
C PRO A 120 -11.13 -15.41 -16.52
N ALA A 121 -10.26 -15.06 -17.47
CA ALA A 121 -8.95 -14.51 -17.18
C ALA A 121 -8.80 -13.21 -17.96
N ASP A 122 -8.21 -12.22 -17.29
CA ASP A 122 -7.77 -11.00 -17.92
C ASP A 122 -6.29 -11.18 -18.28
N LEU A 123 -5.95 -10.88 -19.54
CA LEU A 123 -4.61 -11.08 -20.10
C LEU A 123 -4.02 -9.73 -20.48
N VAL A 124 -2.76 -9.53 -20.13
CA VAL A 124 -1.96 -8.39 -20.60
C VAL A 124 -0.80 -8.94 -21.41
N LEU A 125 -0.69 -8.54 -22.67
CA LEU A 125 0.47 -8.78 -23.50
C LEU A 125 1.46 -7.63 -23.29
N PHE A 126 2.70 -7.97 -23.00
CA PHE A 126 3.73 -7.03 -22.60
C PHE A 126 5.04 -7.34 -23.32
N ASP A 127 5.62 -6.31 -23.94
CA ASP A 127 6.99 -6.33 -24.45
C ASP A 127 7.93 -5.88 -23.34
N ALA A 128 8.68 -6.81 -22.75
CA ALA A 128 9.56 -6.52 -21.63
C ALA A 128 10.85 -5.80 -22.04
N ASP A 129 11.23 -5.86 -23.30
CA ASP A 129 12.51 -5.32 -23.80
C ASP A 129 12.35 -3.93 -24.40
N TYR A 130 11.12 -3.45 -24.59
CA TYR A 130 10.85 -2.12 -25.12
C TYR A 130 11.39 -1.01 -24.20
N ALA A 131 12.49 -0.37 -24.62
CA ALA A 131 13.11 0.72 -23.88
C ALA A 131 12.50 2.07 -24.24
N TRP A 132 12.16 2.86 -23.24
CA TRP A 132 11.68 4.23 -23.41
C TRP A 132 12.05 5.10 -22.21
N LYS A 133 11.82 6.41 -22.30
CA LYS A 133 12.02 7.34 -21.20
C LYS A 133 10.68 7.89 -20.75
N ILE A 134 10.52 8.08 -19.46
CA ILE A 134 9.35 8.76 -18.92
C ILE A 134 9.38 10.22 -19.36
N ASP A 135 8.37 10.61 -20.13
CA ASP A 135 8.05 12.02 -20.39
C ASP A 135 6.95 12.46 -19.42
N ARG A 136 7.22 13.47 -18.59
CA ARG A 136 6.23 14.03 -17.66
C ARG A 136 4.96 14.51 -18.37
N ASP A 137 5.05 14.95 -19.61
CA ASP A 137 3.93 15.54 -20.34
C ASP A 137 2.95 14.45 -20.81
N ASP A 138 3.44 13.23 -21.04
CA ASP A 138 2.64 12.06 -21.38
C ASP A 138 1.94 11.41 -20.16
N LEU A 139 2.36 11.74 -18.93
CA LEU A 139 1.73 11.19 -17.72
C LEU A 139 0.31 11.73 -17.53
N TRP A 140 -0.64 10.82 -17.28
CA TRP A 140 -2.03 11.12 -16.86
C TRP A 140 -2.13 11.57 -15.40
N SER A 141 -1.28 12.52 -15.00
CA SER A 141 -1.31 13.18 -13.69
C SER A 141 -1.81 14.62 -13.84
N LYS A 142 -2.62 15.08 -12.88
CA LYS A 142 -3.04 16.49 -12.78
C LYS A 142 -1.85 17.43 -12.48
N THR A 143 -0.78 16.89 -11.89
CA THR A 143 0.44 17.62 -11.55
C THR A 143 1.59 17.05 -12.36
N LYS A 144 2.28 17.88 -13.15
CA LYS A 144 3.42 17.50 -14.00
C LYS A 144 4.77 17.49 -13.27
N ASN A 145 4.74 17.48 -11.94
CA ASN A 145 5.95 17.33 -11.12
C ASN A 145 6.23 15.85 -10.91
N SER A 146 6.94 15.23 -11.86
CA SER A 146 7.36 13.83 -11.75
C SER A 146 8.86 13.77 -11.41
N PRO A 147 9.26 13.11 -10.32
CA PRO A 147 10.68 12.85 -10.05
C PRO A 147 11.29 11.81 -11.01
N PHE A 148 10.48 11.25 -11.90
CA PHE A 148 10.87 10.22 -12.85
C PHE A 148 11.03 10.75 -14.28
N ASP A 149 10.85 12.05 -14.51
CA ASP A 149 11.05 12.64 -15.82
C ASP A 149 12.44 12.32 -16.39
N GLU A 150 12.50 12.01 -17.69
CA GLU A 150 13.67 11.54 -18.44
C GLU A 150 14.28 10.21 -17.97
N ARG A 151 13.70 9.55 -16.96
CA ARG A 151 14.23 8.29 -16.44
C ARG A 151 14.03 7.18 -17.46
N PRO A 152 15.07 6.41 -17.81
CA PRO A 152 14.94 5.25 -18.68
C PRO A 152 14.18 4.13 -17.95
N VAL A 153 13.26 3.51 -18.68
CA VAL A 153 12.45 2.38 -18.23
C VAL A 153 12.33 1.36 -19.36
N GLN A 154 11.98 0.13 -18.99
CA GLN A 154 11.72 -0.96 -19.93
C GLN A 154 10.30 -1.46 -19.72
N GLY A 155 9.68 -1.90 -20.81
CA GLY A 155 8.34 -2.44 -20.78
C GLY A 155 7.33 -1.63 -21.55
N ARG A 156 6.50 -2.29 -22.35
CA ARG A 156 5.32 -1.69 -22.97
C ARG A 156 4.17 -2.67 -23.03
N VAL A 157 2.97 -2.21 -22.70
CA VAL A 157 1.75 -2.99 -22.90
C VAL A 157 1.40 -2.98 -24.38
N LEU A 158 1.26 -4.16 -24.98
CA LEU A 158 0.89 -4.32 -26.39
C LEU A 158 -0.61 -4.54 -26.55
N ALA A 159 -1.24 -5.25 -25.61
CA ALA A 159 -2.68 -5.44 -25.59
C ALA A 159 -3.19 -5.81 -24.18
N THR A 160 -4.44 -5.49 -23.91
CA THR A 160 -5.16 -5.91 -22.70
C THR A 160 -6.48 -6.55 -23.11
N ILE A 161 -6.72 -7.76 -22.62
CA ILE A 161 -7.91 -8.56 -22.90
C ILE A 161 -8.62 -8.79 -21.57
N VAL A 162 -9.88 -8.38 -21.47
CA VAL A 162 -10.70 -8.54 -20.27
C VAL A 162 -11.96 -9.33 -20.65
N GLY A 163 -12.21 -10.44 -19.96
CA GLY A 163 -13.36 -11.30 -20.26
C GLY A 163 -13.45 -11.72 -21.74
N GLY A 164 -12.30 -11.97 -22.38
CA GLY A 164 -12.22 -12.35 -23.80
C GLY A 164 -12.33 -11.21 -24.81
N ARG A 165 -12.47 -9.95 -24.37
CA ARG A 165 -12.52 -8.77 -25.26
C ARG A 165 -11.23 -7.97 -25.17
N THR A 166 -10.67 -7.60 -26.30
CA THR A 166 -9.52 -6.66 -26.33
C THR A 166 -10.03 -5.26 -26.00
N ILE A 167 -9.60 -4.72 -24.86
CA ILE A 167 -9.96 -3.37 -24.39
C ILE A 167 -8.87 -2.33 -24.67
N TYR A 168 -7.66 -2.79 -24.92
CA TYR A 168 -6.53 -1.97 -25.35
C TYR A 168 -5.68 -2.76 -26.33
N ARG A 169 -5.20 -2.10 -27.39
CA ARG A 169 -4.22 -2.62 -28.34
C ARG A 169 -3.35 -1.45 -28.78
N ASP A 170 -2.04 -1.65 -28.73
CA ASP A 170 -1.06 -0.76 -29.34
C ASP A 170 -1.04 -0.99 -30.86
N ASP A 171 -1.11 0.08 -31.64
CA ASP A 171 -1.22 0.01 -33.11
C ASP A 171 0.02 -0.60 -33.78
N SER A 172 1.18 -0.56 -33.12
CA SER A 172 2.39 -1.22 -33.61
C SER A 172 2.35 -2.74 -33.43
N PHE A 173 1.39 -3.25 -32.66
CA PHE A 173 1.19 -4.68 -32.44
C PHE A 173 0.21 -5.28 -33.47
N THR A 174 0.74 -5.71 -34.61
CA THR A 174 0.02 -6.59 -35.54
C THR A 174 0.12 -8.05 -35.08
N ALA A 175 -0.98 -8.61 -34.59
CA ALA A 175 -1.10 -10.05 -34.42
C ALA A 175 -1.04 -10.71 -35.80
N ALA A 176 -0.10 -11.65 -35.99
CA ALA A 176 -0.11 -12.51 -37.17
C ALA A 176 -1.49 -13.21 -37.25
N ALA A 177 -2.05 -13.26 -38.46
CA ALA A 177 -3.37 -13.77 -38.74
C ALA A 177 -3.61 -15.16 -38.11
N THR A 178 -4.84 -15.34 -37.66
CA THR A 178 -5.49 -16.48 -37.02
C THR A 178 -4.93 -17.85 -37.46
N PHE A 179 -4.56 -18.70 -36.49
CA PHE A 179 -4.39 -20.14 -36.75
C PHE A 179 -5.77 -20.73 -37.08
N ALA A 180 -5.86 -21.38 -38.24
CA ALA A 180 -7.04 -22.11 -38.72
C ALA A 180 -7.33 -23.35 -37.85
#